data_AF-A0A7K1DID2-F1
#
_entry.id   AF-A0A7K1DID2-F1
#
_cell.length_a   1.000
_cell.length_b   1.000
_cell.length_c   1.000
_cell.angle_alpha   90.00
_cell.angle_beta   90.00
_cell.angle_gamma   90.00
#
_symmetry.space_group_name_H-M   'P 1'
#
loop_
_entity.id
_entity.type
_entity.pdbx_description
1 polymer ?
#
loop_
_entity_poly.entity_id
_entity_poly.type
_entity_poly.pdbx_seq_one_letter_code
_entity_poly.pdbx_strand_id
1 'polypeptide(L)'
;MSSFFKVFFALSAFFPMLFRLADVSVKDSLSMLLVANVQIFLGGLIWARLSSRNQIELVEFVGMGGALGFGLSLISSQLFRTLLPFSISWLIIPVFLVIASYFKNGFTTGVLFVKIENSKDVLLICSGTLIALSTSWYWLISTACAFFFWVVLRHLRESNRASGFKQSKFQAVLVLAAIVMSVKSALHLSSLAEIRNPLWWNLRYGVSQDPDVIFFESMMQSAKNLGGGENIFFLNLKFYYHWFAFAWEA
;
A
#
# COMPACT_ATOMS: atom_id res chain seq x y z
N MET A 1 -5.23 2.40 -27.48
CA MET A 1 -4.78 1.68 -26.27
C MET A 1 -5.89 1.74 -25.24
N SER A 2 -6.43 0.58 -24.83
CA SER A 2 -7.58 0.48 -23.90
C SER A 2 -7.33 1.28 -22.62
N SER A 3 -8.38 1.89 -22.07
CA SER A 3 -8.39 2.62 -20.80
C SER A 3 -7.71 1.83 -19.67
N PHE A 4 -7.94 0.53 -19.67
CA PHE A 4 -7.35 -0.43 -18.73
C PHE A 4 -5.81 -0.48 -18.80
N PHE A 5 -5.26 -0.49 -20.01
CA PHE A 5 -3.80 -0.54 -20.20
C PHE A 5 -3.11 0.73 -19.69
N LYS A 6 -3.73 1.91 -19.84
CA LYS A 6 -3.18 3.17 -19.34
C LYS A 6 -3.13 3.21 -17.82
N VAL A 7 -4.21 2.76 -17.17
CA VAL A 7 -4.30 2.62 -15.72
C VAL A 7 -3.29 1.61 -15.20
N PHE A 8 -3.26 0.42 -15.80
CA PHE A 8 -2.36 -0.65 -15.38
C PHE A 8 -0.90 -0.21 -15.51
N PHE A 9 -0.56 0.48 -16.59
CA PHE A 9 0.77 1.04 -16.80
C PHE A 9 1.10 2.15 -15.78
N ALA A 10 0.15 3.05 -15.48
CA ALA A 10 0.37 4.12 -14.51
C ALA A 10 0.58 3.59 -13.08
N LEU A 11 -0.23 2.62 -12.63
CA LEU A 11 -0.06 1.97 -11.33
C LEU A 11 1.24 1.14 -11.29
N SER A 12 1.53 0.41 -12.37
CA SER A 12 2.76 -0.38 -12.51
C SER A 12 4.02 0.48 -12.64
N ALA A 13 3.92 1.78 -12.92
CA ALA A 13 5.03 2.73 -12.88
C ALA A 13 5.16 3.42 -11.51
N PHE A 14 4.05 3.64 -10.83
CA PHE A 14 4.01 4.29 -9.51
C PHE A 14 4.58 3.42 -8.39
N PHE A 15 4.18 2.15 -8.29
CA PHE A 15 4.64 1.26 -7.22
C PHE A 15 6.16 0.94 -7.26
N PRO A 16 6.80 0.67 -8.41
CA PRO A 16 8.25 0.51 -8.45
C PRO A 16 9.00 1.77 -8.03
N MET A 17 8.47 2.96 -8.34
CA MET A 17 9.08 4.22 -7.91
C MET A 17 9.07 4.33 -6.38
N LEU A 18 7.97 3.94 -5.72
CA LEU A 18 7.91 3.86 -4.27
C LEU A 18 8.87 2.82 -3.68
N PHE A 19 8.96 1.63 -4.30
CA PHE A 19 9.90 0.60 -3.84
C PHE A 19 11.36 1.03 -3.98
N ARG A 20 11.69 1.80 -5.03
CA ARG A 20 13.02 2.39 -5.17
C ARG A 20 13.32 3.44 -4.10
N LEU A 21 12.35 4.24 -3.69
CA LEU A 21 12.51 5.17 -2.57
C LEU A 21 12.75 4.45 -1.24
N ALA A 22 12.28 3.21 -1.11
CA ALA A 22 12.53 2.35 0.04
C ALA A 22 13.78 1.46 -0.11
N ASP A 23 14.63 1.74 -1.11
CA ASP A 23 15.86 1.00 -1.41
C ASP A 23 15.66 -0.51 -1.63
N VAL A 24 14.48 -0.89 -2.13
CA VAL A 24 14.17 -2.28 -2.47
C VAL A 24 14.85 -2.64 -3.79
N SER A 25 15.44 -3.84 -3.85
CA SER A 25 16.04 -4.36 -5.06
C SER A 25 15.02 -4.43 -6.21
N VAL A 26 15.46 -4.26 -7.46
CA VAL A 26 14.56 -4.31 -8.64
C VAL A 26 13.85 -5.65 -8.73
N LYS A 27 14.59 -6.72 -8.47
CA LYS A 27 14.09 -8.08 -8.56
C LYS A 27 12.96 -8.28 -7.56
N ASP A 28 13.17 -7.90 -6.30
CA ASP A 28 12.16 -8.07 -5.26
C ASP A 28 10.96 -7.15 -5.50
N SER A 29 11.19 -5.93 -5.99
CA SER A 29 10.14 -4.99 -6.36
C SER A 29 9.22 -5.57 -7.44
N LEU A 30 9.78 -6.20 -8.48
CA LEU A 30 9.01 -6.84 -9.55
C LEU A 30 8.21 -8.04 -9.02
N SER A 31 8.82 -8.88 -8.18
CA SER A 31 8.13 -10.01 -7.57
C SER A 31 6.97 -9.58 -6.68
N MET A 32 7.17 -8.56 -5.84
CA MET A 32 6.13 -8.01 -4.98
C MET A 32 4.97 -7.42 -5.80
N LEU A 33 5.27 -6.68 -6.86
CA LEU A 33 4.25 -6.13 -7.77
C LEU A 33 3.43 -7.22 -8.45
N LEU A 34 4.09 -8.29 -8.89
CA LEU A 34 3.40 -9.40 -9.53
C LEU A 34 2.44 -10.07 -8.55
N VAL A 35 2.91 -10.40 -7.34
CA VAL A 35 2.07 -11.03 -6.30
C VAL A 35 0.91 -10.11 -5.91
N ALA A 36 1.18 -8.83 -5.66
CA ALA A 36 0.14 -7.87 -5.29
C ALA A 36 -0.91 -7.70 -6.39
N ASN A 37 -0.51 -7.60 -7.66
CA ASN A 37 -1.43 -7.50 -8.78
C ASN A 37 -2.32 -8.74 -8.91
N VAL A 38 -1.77 -9.94 -8.71
CA VAL A 38 -2.57 -11.18 -8.72
C VAL A 38 -3.59 -11.17 -7.58
N GLN A 39 -3.19 -10.76 -6.37
CA GLN A 39 -4.08 -10.71 -5.21
C GLN A 39 -5.20 -9.69 -5.41
N ILE A 40 -4.87 -8.46 -5.84
CA ILE A 40 -5.85 -7.41 -6.15
C ILE A 40 -6.82 -7.87 -7.24
N PHE A 41 -6.32 -8.51 -8.30
CA PHE A 41 -7.14 -9.00 -9.39
C PHE A 41 -8.12 -10.08 -8.92
N LEU A 42 -7.65 -11.10 -8.20
CA LEU A 42 -8.51 -12.17 -7.66
C LEU A 42 -9.54 -11.62 -6.67
N GLY A 43 -9.13 -10.77 -5.74
CA GLY A 43 -10.05 -10.12 -4.81
C GLY A 43 -11.07 -9.23 -5.52
N GLY A 44 -10.65 -8.53 -6.59
CA GLY A 44 -11.52 -7.69 -7.40
C GLY A 44 -12.56 -8.51 -8.16
N LEU A 45 -12.21 -9.70 -8.67
CA LEU A 45 -13.17 -10.63 -9.26
C LEU A 45 -14.21 -11.12 -8.24
N ILE A 46 -13.78 -11.44 -7.02
CA ILE A 46 -14.68 -11.83 -5.92
C ILE A 46 -15.62 -10.66 -5.58
N TRP A 47 -15.07 -9.45 -5.39
CA TRP A 47 -15.87 -8.26 -5.15
C TRP A 47 -16.87 -8.01 -6.26
N ALA A 48 -16.46 -8.15 -7.52
CA ALA A 48 -17.32 -7.92 -8.66
C ALA A 48 -18.52 -8.87 -8.74
N ARG A 49 -18.38 -10.07 -8.17
CA ARG A 49 -19.49 -11.01 -8.04
C ARG A 49 -20.38 -10.73 -6.84
N LEU A 50 -19.81 -10.20 -5.75
CA LEU A 50 -20.57 -9.81 -4.55
C LEU A 50 -21.34 -8.50 -4.75
N SER A 51 -20.74 -7.56 -5.49
CA SER A 51 -21.38 -6.31 -5.84
C SER A 51 -22.50 -6.60 -6.83
N SER A 52 -23.75 -6.43 -6.42
CA SER A 52 -24.93 -6.66 -7.27
C SER A 52 -25.09 -5.60 -8.39
N ARG A 53 -24.03 -4.87 -8.70
CA ARG A 53 -24.00 -3.76 -9.66
C ARG A 53 -23.44 -4.24 -10.99
N ASN A 54 -24.06 -3.82 -12.09
CA ASN A 54 -23.63 -4.19 -13.45
C ASN A 54 -22.35 -3.46 -13.91
N GLN A 55 -21.97 -2.38 -13.23
CA GLN A 55 -20.78 -1.58 -13.53
C GLN A 55 -20.07 -1.25 -12.22
N ILE A 56 -18.76 -1.47 -12.21
CA ILE A 56 -17.90 -1.23 -11.05
C ILE A 56 -16.83 -0.23 -11.47
N GLU A 57 -16.58 0.76 -10.62
CA GLU A 57 -15.54 1.74 -10.86
C GLU A 57 -14.16 1.12 -10.61
N LEU A 58 -13.15 1.62 -11.32
CA LEU A 58 -11.79 1.10 -11.19
C LEU A 58 -11.25 1.26 -9.75
N VAL A 59 -11.53 2.39 -9.10
CA VAL A 59 -11.11 2.65 -7.71
C VAL A 59 -11.75 1.63 -6.78
N GLU A 60 -13.04 1.35 -6.97
CA GLU A 60 -13.78 0.35 -6.19
C GLU A 60 -13.18 -1.05 -6.41
N PHE A 61 -12.89 -1.40 -7.67
CA PHE A 61 -12.28 -2.68 -8.02
C PHE A 61 -10.90 -2.87 -7.39
N VAL A 62 -10.01 -1.88 -7.50
CA VAL A 62 -8.64 -1.96 -6.96
C VAL A 62 -8.66 -1.89 -5.43
N GLY A 63 -9.48 -1.02 -4.84
CA GLY A 63 -9.57 -0.83 -3.39
C GLY A 63 -10.18 -2.05 -2.68
N MET A 64 -11.39 -2.44 -3.07
CA MET A 64 -12.05 -3.62 -2.49
C MET A 64 -11.36 -4.90 -2.89
N GLY A 65 -10.84 -4.97 -4.12
CA GLY A 65 -10.07 -6.11 -4.60
C GLY A 65 -8.75 -6.28 -3.87
N GLY A 66 -8.05 -5.19 -3.55
CA GLY A 66 -6.89 -5.24 -2.66
C GLY A 66 -7.26 -5.71 -1.26
N ALA A 67 -8.27 -5.13 -0.62
CA ALA A 67 -8.68 -5.52 0.73
C ALA A 67 -9.05 -7.00 0.84
N LEU A 68 -9.92 -7.48 -0.07
CA LEU A 68 -10.32 -8.90 -0.10
C LEU A 68 -9.16 -9.81 -0.54
N GLY A 69 -8.41 -9.41 -1.55
CA GLY A 69 -7.29 -10.18 -2.09
C GLY A 69 -6.19 -10.41 -1.06
N PHE A 70 -5.73 -9.34 -0.40
CA PHE A 70 -4.74 -9.40 0.67
C PHE A 70 -5.28 -10.16 1.89
N GLY A 71 -6.50 -9.86 2.32
CA GLY A 71 -7.11 -10.52 3.48
C GLY A 71 -7.25 -12.03 3.28
N LEU A 72 -7.80 -12.46 2.15
CA LEU A 72 -7.95 -13.88 1.82
C LEU A 72 -6.60 -14.57 1.62
N SER A 73 -5.63 -13.89 1.02
CA SER A 73 -4.27 -14.44 0.85
C SER A 73 -3.57 -14.64 2.18
N LEU A 74 -3.74 -13.70 3.13
CA LEU A 74 -3.23 -13.82 4.49
C LEU A 74 -3.88 -15.00 5.21
N ILE A 75 -5.21 -15.09 5.21
CA ILE A 75 -5.93 -16.22 5.84
C ILE A 75 -5.48 -17.55 5.23
N SER A 76 -5.34 -17.62 3.90
CA SER A 76 -4.84 -18.79 3.19
C SER A 76 -3.43 -19.17 3.63
N SER A 77 -2.52 -18.20 3.72
CA SER A 77 -1.15 -18.44 4.16
C SER A 77 -1.05 -18.97 5.59
N GLN A 78 -1.93 -18.52 6.50
CA GLN A 78 -1.94 -18.98 7.88
C GLN A 78 -2.55 -20.37 8.03
N LEU A 79 -3.66 -20.65 7.33
CA LEU A 79 -4.34 -21.95 7.41
C LEU A 79 -3.51 -23.08 6.79
N PHE A 80 -2.80 -22.80 5.69
CA PHE A 80 -2.02 -23.82 4.97
C PHE A 80 -0.53 -23.79 5.28
N ARG A 81 -0.11 -23.08 6.34
CA ARG A 81 1.31 -22.88 6.68
C ARG A 81 2.09 -24.17 6.89
N THR A 82 1.45 -25.22 7.40
CA THR A 82 2.08 -26.52 7.71
C THR A 82 1.88 -27.57 6.63
N LEU A 83 0.90 -27.38 5.75
CA LEU A 83 0.48 -28.38 4.75
C LEU A 83 1.14 -28.15 3.39
N LEU A 84 1.44 -26.90 3.04
CA LEU A 84 1.89 -26.52 1.70
C LEU A 84 3.07 -25.54 1.75
N PRO A 85 3.91 -25.53 0.69
CA PRO A 85 5.01 -24.58 0.57
C PRO A 85 4.50 -23.14 0.61
N PHE A 86 5.18 -22.29 1.39
CA PHE A 86 4.84 -20.87 1.58
C PHE A 86 4.60 -20.11 0.25
N SER A 87 5.33 -20.47 -0.80
CA SER A 87 5.24 -19.88 -2.14
C SER A 87 3.85 -19.99 -2.79
N ILE A 88 3.02 -20.96 -2.40
CA ILE A 88 1.71 -21.24 -3.01
C ILE A 88 0.57 -21.08 -2.00
N SER A 89 0.84 -21.23 -0.70
CA SER A 89 -0.19 -21.24 0.35
C SER A 89 -1.09 -19.99 0.38
N TRP A 90 -0.60 -18.85 -0.10
CA TRP A 90 -1.38 -17.61 -0.18
C TRP A 90 -2.45 -17.60 -1.29
N LEU A 91 -2.32 -18.44 -2.33
CA LEU A 91 -3.19 -18.40 -3.53
C LEU A 91 -4.48 -19.23 -3.37
N ILE A 92 -4.47 -20.21 -2.45
CA ILE A 92 -5.45 -21.31 -2.41
C ILE A 92 -6.87 -20.81 -2.19
N ILE A 93 -7.12 -20.07 -1.10
CA ILE A 93 -8.46 -19.58 -0.76
C ILE A 93 -8.97 -18.57 -1.80
N PRO A 94 -8.20 -17.53 -2.22
CA PRO A 94 -8.62 -16.64 -3.28
C PRO A 94 -9.06 -17.37 -4.55
N VAL A 95 -8.26 -18.33 -5.02
CA VAL A 95 -8.57 -19.09 -6.25
C VAL A 95 -9.78 -20.01 -6.04
N PHE A 96 -9.87 -20.69 -4.90
CA PHE A 96 -11.01 -21.54 -4.59
C PHE A 96 -12.33 -20.75 -4.59
N LEU A 97 -12.37 -19.58 -3.97
CA LEU A 97 -13.57 -18.74 -3.93
C LEU A 97 -13.95 -18.21 -5.32
N VAL A 98 -12.96 -17.87 -6.14
CA VAL A 98 -13.20 -17.49 -7.54
C VAL A 98 -13.81 -18.67 -8.31
N ILE A 99 -13.23 -19.87 -8.19
CA ILE A 99 -13.74 -21.10 -8.82
C ILE A 99 -15.17 -21.45 -8.34
N ALA A 100 -15.42 -21.43 -7.03
CA ALA A 100 -16.73 -21.70 -6.45
C ALA A 100 -17.78 -20.68 -6.95
N SER A 101 -17.37 -19.42 -7.07
CA SER A 101 -18.21 -18.35 -7.63
C SER A 101 -18.52 -18.57 -9.11
N TYR A 102 -17.58 -19.16 -9.88
CA TYR A 102 -17.82 -19.56 -11.26
C TYR A 102 -18.82 -20.73 -11.38
N PHE A 103 -18.71 -21.75 -10.54
CA PHE A 103 -19.61 -22.91 -10.59
C PHE A 103 -21.04 -22.60 -10.16
N LYS A 104 -21.24 -21.68 -9.20
CA LYS A 104 -22.58 -21.38 -8.67
C LYS A 104 -23.49 -20.66 -9.68
N ASN A 105 -22.95 -19.80 -10.54
CA ASN A 105 -23.74 -18.89 -11.38
C ASN A 105 -23.51 -19.02 -12.90
N GLY A 106 -22.71 -20.00 -13.35
CA GLY A 106 -22.43 -20.20 -14.78
C GLY A 106 -21.65 -19.06 -15.43
N PHE A 107 -21.13 -19.30 -16.64
CA PHE A 107 -20.25 -18.39 -17.36
C PHE A 107 -21.00 -17.17 -17.93
N THR A 108 -21.43 -16.26 -17.06
CA THR A 108 -21.82 -14.91 -17.49
C THR A 108 -20.58 -14.03 -17.43
N THR A 109 -19.83 -14.02 -18.52
CA THR A 109 -18.73 -13.08 -18.83
C THR A 109 -19.20 -11.63 -19.01
N GLY A 110 -20.51 -11.37 -18.91
CA GLY A 110 -21.11 -10.08 -19.22
C GLY A 110 -21.06 -8.99 -18.13
N VAL A 111 -20.54 -9.24 -16.92
CA VAL A 111 -20.70 -8.33 -15.76
C VAL A 111 -19.41 -7.64 -15.32
N LEU A 112 -18.35 -7.62 -16.14
CA LEU A 112 -17.11 -6.90 -15.82
C LEU A 112 -16.80 -5.80 -16.83
N PHE A 113 -17.79 -4.97 -17.12
CA PHE A 113 -17.50 -3.64 -17.67
C PHE A 113 -17.09 -2.74 -16.50
N VAL A 114 -15.81 -2.81 -16.14
CA VAL A 114 -15.21 -1.78 -15.28
C VAL A 114 -15.42 -0.47 -16.01
N LYS A 115 -16.18 0.45 -15.43
CA LYS A 115 -16.33 1.80 -15.98
C LYS A 115 -15.05 2.53 -15.64
N ILE A 116 -14.19 2.74 -16.64
CA ILE A 116 -12.87 3.33 -16.45
C ILE A 116 -12.93 4.82 -16.77
N GLU A 117 -13.03 5.68 -15.76
CA GLU A 117 -12.82 7.12 -15.91
C GLU A 117 -11.30 7.43 -15.78
N ASN A 118 -10.63 7.25 -16.92
CA ASN A 118 -9.21 6.94 -17.11
C ASN A 118 -8.12 7.87 -16.52
N SER A 119 -8.44 8.93 -15.78
CA SER A 119 -7.40 9.85 -15.26
C SER A 119 -7.61 10.36 -13.83
N LYS A 120 -8.84 10.42 -13.35
CA LYS A 120 -9.14 10.89 -12.00
C LYS A 120 -8.94 9.76 -10.98
N ASP A 121 -9.40 8.56 -11.35
CA ASP A 121 -9.32 7.35 -10.53
C ASP A 121 -7.89 6.98 -10.16
N VAL A 122 -6.96 7.08 -11.11
CA VAL A 122 -5.55 6.74 -10.90
C VAL A 122 -4.90 7.69 -9.90
N LEU A 123 -5.14 9.00 -10.03
CA LEU A 123 -4.59 9.99 -9.11
C LEU A 123 -5.15 9.82 -7.69
N LEU A 124 -6.43 9.44 -7.59
CA LEU A 124 -7.05 9.17 -6.30
C LEU A 124 -6.42 7.94 -5.64
N ILE A 125 -6.21 6.85 -6.39
CA ILE A 125 -5.49 5.66 -5.90
C ILE A 125 -4.06 6.02 -5.46
N CYS A 126 -3.30 6.79 -6.26
CA CYS A 126 -1.95 7.21 -5.89
C CYS A 126 -1.95 8.10 -4.63
N SER A 127 -2.92 9.00 -4.47
CA SER A 127 -3.02 9.85 -3.28
C SER A 127 -3.40 9.06 -2.03
N GLY A 128 -4.37 8.14 -2.14
CA GLY A 128 -4.80 7.30 -1.03
C GLY A 128 -3.70 6.35 -0.58
N THR A 129 -2.96 5.76 -1.53
CA THR A 129 -1.80 4.91 -1.22
C THR A 129 -0.68 5.70 -0.55
N LEU A 130 -0.35 6.93 -1.00
CA LEU A 130 0.63 7.78 -0.31
C LEU A 130 0.21 8.11 1.12
N ILE A 131 -1.07 8.43 1.35
CA ILE A 131 -1.59 8.69 2.71
C ILE A 131 -1.48 7.43 3.57
N ALA A 132 -1.94 6.29 3.05
CA ALA A 132 -1.86 5.01 3.78
C ALA A 132 -0.40 4.62 4.06
N LEU A 133 0.53 4.89 3.15
CA LEU A 133 1.95 4.62 3.37
C LEU A 133 2.54 5.60 4.38
N SER A 134 2.06 6.84 4.43
CA SER A 134 2.55 7.88 5.35
C SER A 134 2.28 7.58 6.83
N THR A 135 1.36 6.66 7.14
CA THR A 135 1.16 6.17 8.52
C THR A 135 2.31 5.28 8.97
N SER A 136 2.95 4.56 8.06
CA SER A 136 4.12 3.74 8.34
C SER A 136 5.42 4.49 8.08
N TRP A 137 5.45 5.33 7.04
CA TRP A 137 6.61 6.07 6.55
C TRP A 137 6.35 7.56 6.74
N TYR A 138 6.46 8.02 7.98
CA TYR A 138 6.12 9.39 8.41
C TYR A 138 6.84 10.49 7.61
N TRP A 139 8.03 10.23 7.09
CA TRP A 139 8.76 11.16 6.22
C TRP A 139 7.99 11.48 4.91
N LEU A 140 7.08 10.60 4.48
CA LEU A 140 6.18 10.82 3.35
C LEU A 140 4.93 11.65 3.69
N ILE A 141 4.69 12.04 4.94
CA ILE A 141 3.49 12.80 5.31
C ILE A 141 3.41 14.10 4.51
N SER A 142 4.51 14.85 4.43
CA SER A 142 4.54 16.11 3.67
C SER A 142 4.27 15.90 2.18
N THR A 143 4.85 14.85 1.58
CA THR A 143 4.58 14.48 0.18
C THR A 143 3.14 14.03 -0.05
N ALA A 144 2.59 13.23 0.87
CA ALA A 144 1.24 12.66 0.77
C ALA A 144 0.18 13.75 0.87
N CYS A 145 0.29 14.64 1.85
CA CYS A 145 -0.59 15.79 2.01
C CYS A 145 -0.53 16.74 0.82
N ALA A 146 0.68 17.07 0.33
CA ALA A 146 0.84 17.91 -0.84
C ALA A 146 0.13 17.31 -2.06
N PHE A 147 0.39 16.04 -2.35
CA PHE A 147 -0.21 15.35 -3.49
C PHE A 147 -1.74 15.25 -3.35
N PHE A 148 -2.25 14.92 -2.16
CA PHE A 148 -3.68 14.87 -1.88
C PHE A 148 -4.37 16.23 -2.10
N PHE A 149 -3.82 17.33 -1.56
CA PHE A 149 -4.39 18.66 -1.77
C PHE A 149 -4.42 19.04 -3.25
N TRP A 150 -3.37 18.71 -4.01
CA TRP A 150 -3.36 18.95 -5.46
C TRP A 150 -4.43 18.13 -6.21
N VAL A 151 -4.66 16.87 -5.82
CA VAL A 151 -5.72 16.02 -6.40
C VAL A 151 -7.10 16.57 -6.08
N VAL A 152 -7.38 16.92 -4.82
CA VAL A 152 -8.65 17.53 -4.39
C VAL A 152 -8.88 18.85 -5.12
N LEU A 153 -7.85 19.70 -5.23
CA LEU A 153 -7.95 21.00 -5.89
C LEU A 153 -8.27 20.85 -7.38
N ARG A 154 -7.64 19.87 -8.05
CA ARG A 154 -7.96 19.54 -9.44
C ARG A 154 -9.42 19.13 -9.59
N HIS A 155 -9.90 18.24 -8.72
CA HIS A 155 -11.29 17.77 -8.75
C HIS A 155 -12.28 18.92 -8.55
N LEU A 156 -12.04 19.78 -7.56
CA LEU A 156 -12.86 20.97 -7.28
C LEU A 156 -12.85 21.98 -8.44
N ARG A 157 -11.70 22.20 -9.08
CA ARG A 157 -11.61 23.12 -10.24
C ARG A 157 -12.39 22.61 -11.44
N GLU A 158 -12.31 21.30 -11.70
CA GLU A 158 -13.07 20.66 -12.78
C GLU A 158 -14.58 20.72 -12.52
N SER A 159 -15.01 20.43 -11.27
CA SER A 159 -16.41 20.54 -10.86
C SER A 159 -16.94 21.97 -11.00
N ASN A 160 -16.22 22.97 -10.48
CA ASN A 160 -16.62 24.37 -10.61
C ASN A 160 -16.70 24.86 -12.06
N ARG A 161 -15.79 24.38 -12.93
CA ARG A 161 -15.82 24.71 -14.36
C ARG A 161 -17.06 24.14 -15.05
N ALA A 162 -17.49 22.95 -14.68
CA ALA A 162 -18.72 22.35 -15.21
C ALA A 162 -19.98 23.09 -14.75
N SER A 163 -19.97 23.63 -13.52
CA SER A 163 -21.11 24.33 -12.92
C SER A 163 -21.09 25.86 -13.11
N GLY A 164 -20.07 26.42 -13.78
CA GLY A 164 -19.97 27.86 -14.06
C GLY A 164 -19.67 28.74 -12.84
N PHE A 165 -19.34 28.17 -11.68
CA PHE A 165 -19.03 28.93 -10.47
C PHE A 165 -17.63 29.55 -10.52
N LYS A 166 -17.51 30.82 -10.13
CA LYS A 166 -16.21 31.49 -9.91
C LYS A 166 -15.47 30.87 -8.71
N GLN A 167 -14.14 31.00 -8.70
CA GLN A 167 -13.27 30.45 -7.65
C GLN A 167 -13.71 30.93 -6.26
N SER A 168 -13.85 29.97 -5.33
CA SER A 168 -14.22 30.22 -3.94
C SER A 168 -12.99 30.56 -3.09
N LYS A 169 -13.18 31.36 -2.02
CA LYS A 169 -12.13 31.62 -0.99
C LYS A 169 -11.56 30.32 -0.42
N PHE A 170 -12.36 29.25 -0.33
CA PHE A 170 -11.92 27.93 0.09
C PHE A 170 -10.85 27.31 -0.84
N GLN A 171 -10.96 27.54 -2.15
CA GLN A 171 -9.95 27.07 -3.10
C GLN A 171 -8.62 27.80 -2.92
N ALA A 172 -8.63 29.08 -2.57
CA ALA A 172 -7.41 29.83 -2.27
C ALA A 172 -6.69 29.29 -1.04
N VAL A 173 -7.44 28.94 0.02
CA VAL A 173 -6.89 28.28 1.22
C VAL A 173 -6.27 26.93 0.87
N LEU A 174 -6.95 26.11 0.07
CA LEU A 174 -6.41 24.83 -0.38
C LEU A 174 -5.16 24.97 -1.27
N VAL A 175 -5.10 25.99 -2.13
CA VAL A 175 -3.88 26.29 -2.91
C VAL A 175 -2.73 26.64 -1.98
N LEU A 176 -2.97 27.51 -0.99
CA LEU A 176 -1.95 27.90 -0.03
C LEU A 176 -1.45 26.69 0.76
N ALA A 177 -2.36 25.84 1.25
CA ALA A 177 -2.03 24.60 1.94
C ALA A 177 -1.20 23.66 1.05
N ALA A 178 -1.59 23.48 -0.22
CA ALA A 178 -0.85 22.65 -1.17
C ALA A 178 0.57 23.17 -1.39
N ILE A 179 0.74 24.50 -1.57
CA ILE A 179 2.05 25.13 -1.76
C ILE A 179 2.93 24.95 -0.52
N VAL A 180 2.40 25.26 0.68
CA VAL A 180 3.14 25.10 1.94
C VAL A 180 3.61 23.66 2.13
N MET A 181 2.73 22.69 1.86
CA MET A 181 3.09 21.26 1.98
C MET A 181 4.08 20.83 0.90
N SER A 182 3.98 21.35 -0.33
CA SER A 182 4.98 21.09 -1.38
C SER A 182 6.36 21.65 -1.03
N VAL A 183 6.43 22.85 -0.44
CA VAL A 183 7.70 23.42 0.04
C VAL A 183 8.27 22.57 1.16
N LYS A 184 7.47 22.22 2.17
CA LYS A 184 7.89 21.31 3.25
C LYS A 184 8.36 19.96 2.72
N SER A 185 7.67 19.41 1.74
CA SER A 185 8.04 18.16 1.09
C SER A 185 9.40 18.26 0.41
N ALA A 186 9.70 19.35 -0.30
CA ALA A 186 10.98 19.55 -0.96
C ALA A 186 12.13 19.70 0.05
N LEU A 187 11.89 20.43 1.15
CA LEU A 187 12.85 20.62 2.24
C LEU A 187 13.09 19.33 3.04
N HIS A 188 12.04 18.56 3.32
CA HIS A 188 12.18 17.28 4.02
C HIS A 188 12.88 16.23 3.15
N LEU A 189 12.61 16.17 1.83
CA LEU A 189 13.32 15.25 0.92
C LEU A 189 14.82 15.57 0.79
N SER A 190 15.19 16.85 0.80
CA SER A 190 16.60 17.28 0.72
C SER A 190 17.35 17.15 2.04
N SER A 191 16.62 17.03 3.14
CA SER A 191 17.13 16.88 4.50
C SER A 191 17.20 15.42 4.92
N LEU A 192 18.09 14.66 4.27
CA LEU A 192 18.41 13.27 4.67
C LEU A 192 18.86 13.18 6.14
N ALA A 193 19.42 14.27 6.68
CA ALA A 193 19.84 14.43 8.06
C ALA A 193 18.68 14.61 9.06
N GLU A 194 17.55 15.23 8.67
CA GLU A 194 16.37 15.33 9.53
C GLU A 194 15.50 14.07 9.46
N ILE A 195 15.44 13.41 8.30
CA ILE A 195 14.81 12.07 8.16
C ILE A 195 15.51 11.03 9.06
N ARG A 196 16.84 11.17 9.24
CA ARG A 196 17.68 10.33 10.10
C ARG A 196 18.09 11.02 11.40
N ASN A 197 17.37 12.06 11.85
CA ASN A 197 17.77 12.76 13.06
C ASN A 197 17.72 11.78 14.26
N PRO A 198 18.74 11.76 15.14
CA PRO A 198 18.81 10.81 16.26
C PRO A 198 17.58 10.85 17.18
N LEU A 199 16.97 12.03 17.38
CA LEU A 199 15.70 12.17 18.10
C LEU A 199 14.52 11.52 17.37
N TRP A 200 14.56 11.44 16.04
CA TRP A 200 13.58 10.72 15.23
C TRP A 200 13.78 9.21 15.28
N TRP A 201 15.02 8.74 15.44
CA TRP A 201 15.30 7.35 15.81
C TRP A 201 14.70 7.03 17.18
N ASN A 202 14.87 7.93 18.16
CA ASN A 202 14.26 7.80 19.49
C ASN A 202 12.73 7.93 19.50
N LEU A 203 12.11 8.74 18.64
CA LEU A 203 10.64 8.79 18.50
C LEU A 203 10.10 7.57 17.76
N ARG A 204 10.81 7.09 16.73
CA ARG A 204 10.49 5.85 16.01
C ARG A 204 10.50 4.64 16.95
N TYR A 205 11.45 4.56 17.88
CA TYR A 205 11.60 3.41 18.79
C TYR A 205 11.02 3.61 20.19
N GLY A 206 10.84 4.85 20.63
CA GLY A 206 10.40 5.19 21.99
C GLY A 206 8.96 5.68 22.10
N VAL A 207 8.33 6.08 21.00
CA VAL A 207 6.96 6.64 21.02
C VAL A 207 6.04 6.07 19.93
N SER A 208 6.55 5.61 18.78
CA SER A 208 5.70 5.34 17.60
C SER A 208 5.77 3.93 17.00
N GLN A 209 6.86 3.18 17.14
CA GLN A 209 6.82 1.72 17.06
C GLN A 209 6.69 1.22 18.49
N ASP A 210 5.65 0.43 18.79
CA ASP A 210 5.67 -0.37 20.00
C ASP A 210 7.02 -1.12 20.02
N PRO A 211 7.74 -1.17 21.15
CA PRO A 211 8.96 -1.97 21.32
C PRO A 211 8.78 -3.40 20.77
N ASP A 212 7.53 -3.86 20.82
CA ASP A 212 7.05 -5.12 20.31
C ASP A 212 7.25 -5.30 18.81
N VAL A 213 7.17 -4.26 17.96
CA VAL A 213 7.32 -4.43 16.49
C VAL A 213 8.72 -4.87 16.11
N ILE A 214 9.75 -4.31 16.73
CA ILE A 214 11.15 -4.72 16.47
C ILE A 214 11.45 -6.06 17.13
N PHE A 215 10.87 -6.29 18.30
CA PHE A 215 10.91 -7.60 18.93
C PHE A 215 10.24 -8.67 18.05
N PHE A 216 9.11 -8.36 17.42
CA PHE A 216 8.42 -9.23 16.47
C PHE A 216 9.21 -9.39 15.17
N GLU A 217 9.79 -8.33 14.62
CA GLU A 217 10.60 -8.41 13.40
C GLU A 217 11.86 -9.25 13.62
N SER A 218 12.56 -9.04 14.74
CA SER A 218 13.72 -9.85 15.13
C SER A 218 13.33 -11.30 15.47
N MET A 219 12.18 -11.52 16.12
CA MET A 219 11.65 -12.86 16.37
C MET A 219 11.23 -13.57 15.08
N MET A 220 10.60 -12.88 14.14
CA MET A 220 10.24 -13.44 12.82
C MET A 220 11.46 -13.76 11.98
N GLN A 221 12.46 -12.89 11.97
CA GLN A 221 13.73 -13.13 11.30
C GLN A 221 14.46 -14.34 11.92
N SER A 222 14.43 -14.46 13.25
CA SER A 222 15.01 -15.59 13.96
C SER A 222 14.25 -16.88 13.70
N ALA A 223 12.93 -16.88 13.77
CA ALA A 223 12.10 -18.05 13.46
C ALA A 223 12.26 -18.51 12.00
N LYS A 224 12.45 -17.56 11.07
CA LYS A 224 12.75 -17.85 9.66
C LYS A 224 14.10 -18.54 9.48
N ASN A 225 15.13 -18.11 10.23
CA ASN A 225 16.50 -18.60 10.07
C ASN A 225 16.83 -19.83 10.92
N LEU A 226 16.24 -19.95 12.11
CA LEU A 226 16.50 -21.02 13.10
C LEU A 226 15.41 -22.10 13.10
N GLY A 227 14.25 -21.85 12.47
CA GLY A 227 13.13 -22.80 12.43
C GLY A 227 12.31 -22.84 13.73
N GLY A 228 11.35 -23.78 13.79
CA GLY A 228 10.36 -23.86 14.88
C GLY A 228 10.76 -24.68 16.12
N GLY A 229 11.95 -25.29 16.11
CA GLY A 229 12.41 -26.18 17.20
C GLY A 229 13.28 -25.50 18.25
N GLU A 230 13.76 -24.29 17.97
CA GLU A 230 14.81 -23.63 18.75
C GLU A 230 14.29 -22.31 19.33
N ASN A 231 14.24 -22.24 20.66
CA ASN A 231 13.86 -21.03 21.36
C ASN A 231 15.09 -20.11 21.48
N ILE A 232 15.01 -18.92 20.88
CA ILE A 232 16.04 -17.86 20.90
C ILE A 232 16.53 -17.54 22.32
N PHE A 233 15.69 -17.71 23.34
CA PHE A 233 16.03 -17.46 24.74
C PHE A 233 16.85 -18.57 25.40
N PHE A 234 16.92 -19.76 24.80
CA PHE A 234 17.62 -20.93 25.35
C PHE A 234 18.96 -21.24 24.67
N LEU A 235 19.29 -20.57 23.55
CA LEU A 235 20.48 -20.86 22.75
C LEU A 235 21.73 -20.05 23.10
N ASN A 236 21.73 -19.31 24.21
CA ASN A 236 22.85 -18.45 24.60
C ASN A 236 23.29 -17.45 23.50
N LEU A 237 22.43 -17.24 22.49
CA LEU A 237 22.64 -16.25 21.45
C LEU A 237 22.50 -14.89 22.12
N LYS A 238 23.58 -14.09 22.05
CA LYS A 238 23.58 -12.73 22.59
C LYS A 238 22.51 -11.94 21.85
N PHE A 239 21.40 -11.66 22.54
CA PHE A 239 20.41 -10.71 22.07
C PHE A 239 21.08 -9.34 22.08
N TYR A 240 21.40 -8.79 20.91
CA TYR A 240 21.77 -7.39 20.81
C TYR A 240 20.48 -6.56 20.91
N TYR A 241 19.90 -6.55 22.11
CA TYR A 241 18.86 -5.61 22.50
C TYR A 241 19.44 -4.20 22.31
N HIS A 242 18.66 -3.30 21.74
CA HIS A 242 19.13 -2.12 21.00
C HIS A 242 19.74 -0.99 21.83
N TRP A 243 20.13 -1.26 23.08
CA TRP A 243 21.02 -0.39 23.87
C TRP A 243 22.28 0.03 23.08
N PHE A 244 22.76 -0.79 22.14
CA PHE A 244 23.96 -0.47 21.37
C PHE A 244 23.78 0.69 20.38
N ALA A 245 22.55 1.09 20.04
CA ALA A 245 22.31 2.32 19.28
C ALA A 245 22.50 3.57 20.17
N PHE A 246 22.16 3.49 21.46
CA PHE A 246 22.44 4.57 22.42
C PHE A 246 23.93 4.69 22.76
N ALA A 247 24.71 3.62 22.63
CA ALA A 247 26.15 3.66 22.84
C ALA A 247 26.91 4.48 21.78
N TRP A 248 26.27 4.85 20.66
CA TRP A 248 26.84 5.73 19.64
C TRP A 248 26.51 7.23 19.86
N GLU A 249 25.76 7.56 20.92
CA GLU A 249 25.47 8.95 21.35
C GLU A 249 26.35 9.43 22.52
N ALA A 250 27.32 8.63 22.99
CA ALA A 250 28.30 9.02 24.01
C ALA A 250 29.68 9.34 23.43
#